data_AF-A0A5B3GUV2-F1
#
_entry.id   AF-A0A5B3GUV2-F1
#
_cell.length_a   1.000
_cell.length_b   1.000
_cell.length_c   1.000
_cell.angle_alpha   90.00
_cell.angle_beta   90.00
_cell.angle_gamma   90.00
#
_symmetry.space_group_name_H-M   'P 1'
#
loop_
_entity.id
_entity.type
_entity.pdbx_description
1 polymer ?
#
loop_
_entity_poly.entity_id
_entity_poly.type
_entity_poly.pdbx_seq_one_letter_code
_entity_poly.pdbx_strand_id
1 'polypeptide(L)' 'MKQLIKELSLSGLTLKQKAIVWYFVISFCLLASTAEAPFWFLFLEVANFANAARIIKRVPPPEDPQDS' A
#
# COMPACT_ATOMS: atom_id res chain seq x y z
N MET A 1 -8.88 20.07 1.04
CA MET A 1 -8.21 19.55 -0.18
C MET A 1 -6.69 19.57 -0.10
N LYS A 2 -6.03 20.72 0.12
CA LYS A 2 -4.55 20.82 0.13
C LYS A 2 -3.84 19.88 1.13
N GLN A 3 -4.44 19.68 2.30
CA GLN A 3 -3.89 18.79 3.33
C GLN A 3 -3.99 17.31 2.92
N LEU A 4 -5.13 16.87 2.38
CA LEU A 4 -5.29 15.53 1.82
C LEU A 4 -4.29 15.23 0.70
N ILE A 5 -4.04 16.20 -0.20
CA ILE A 5 -3.06 16.06 -1.27
C ILE A 5 -1.64 15.92 -0.70
N LYS A 6 -1.33 16.61 0.40
CA LYS A 6 -0.02 16.51 1.08
C LYS A 6 0.19 15.14 1.74
N GLU A 7 -0.84 14.61 2.39
CA GLU A 7 -0.85 13.26 2.98
C GLU A 7 -0.78 12.17 1.91
N LEU A 8 -1.60 12.29 0.86
CA LEU A 8 -1.63 11.37 -0.29
C LEU A 8 -0.36 11.44 -1.15
N SER A 9 0.35 12.57 -1.10
CA SER A 9 1.65 12.71 -1.76
C SER A 9 2.71 11.86 -1.09
N LEU A 10 2.52 11.33 0.14
CA LEU A 10 3.55 10.59 0.87
C LEU A 10 4.89 11.35 0.83
N SER A 11 4.83 12.63 1.22
CA SER A 11 5.97 13.54 1.12
C SER A 11 7.15 12.98 1.92
N GLY A 12 8.34 12.92 1.32
CA GLY A 12 9.53 12.29 1.92
C GLY A 12 9.90 10.93 1.31
N LEU A 13 8.99 10.26 0.60
CA LEU A 13 9.28 8.99 -0.09
C LEU A 13 9.77 9.21 -1.53
N THR A 14 10.68 8.36 -1.98
CA THR A 14 11.02 8.25 -3.41
C THR A 14 9.82 7.77 -4.22
N LEU A 15 9.79 8.09 -5.52
CA LEU A 15 8.69 7.69 -6.41
C LEU A 15 8.46 6.18 -6.43
N LYS A 16 9.55 5.38 -6.33
CA LYS A 16 9.48 3.91 -6.20
C LYS A 16 8.80 3.48 -4.89
N GLN A 17 9.14 4.09 -3.77
CA GLN A 17 8.52 3.78 -2.48
C GLN A 17 7.05 4.19 -2.46
N LYS A 18 6.70 5.35 -3.04
CA LYS A 18 5.30 5.77 -3.19
C LYS A 18 4.49 4.75 -3.99
N ALA A 19 5.05 4.25 -5.11
CA ALA A 19 4.41 3.22 -5.90
C ALA A 19 4.20 1.91 -5.11
N ILE A 20 5.16 1.52 -4.26
CA ILE A 20 5.02 0.36 -3.37
C ILE A 20 3.89 0.55 -2.36
N VAL A 21 3.81 1.71 -1.71
CA VAL A 21 2.75 2.03 -0.75
C VAL A 21 1.38 2.03 -1.45
N TRP A 22 1.27 2.69 -2.59
CA TRP A 22 0.03 2.70 -3.37
C TRP A 22 -0.38 1.31 -3.84
N TYR A 23 0.58 0.48 -4.29
CA TYR A 23 0.31 -0.90 -4.67
C TYR A 23 -0.26 -1.71 -3.50
N PHE A 24 0.29 -1.54 -2.29
CA PHE A 24 -0.23 -2.18 -1.08
C PHE A 24 -1.66 -1.72 -0.76
N VAL A 25 -1.90 -0.40 -0.75
CA VAL A 25 -3.22 0.17 -0.46
C VAL A 25 -4.27 -0.31 -1.46
N ILE A 26 -3.96 -0.25 -2.76
CA ILE A 26 -4.88 -0.71 -3.82
C ILE A 26 -5.14 -2.22 -3.69
N SER A 27 -4.11 -3.02 -3.43
CA SER A 27 -4.26 -4.47 -3.25
C SER A 27 -5.15 -4.81 -2.05
N PHE A 28 -5.04 -4.07 -0.95
CA PHE A 28 -5.92 -4.23 0.21
C PHE A 28 -7.36 -3.79 -0.10
N CYS A 29 -7.55 -2.64 -0.74
CA CYS A 29 -8.87 -2.15 -1.15
C CYS A 29 -9.58 -3.14 -2.08
N LEU A 30 -8.85 -3.71 -3.03
CA LEU A 30 -9.36 -4.72 -3.96
C LEU A 30 -9.88 -5.93 -3.17
N LEU A 31 -9.01 -6.54 -2.35
CA LEU A 31 -9.36 -7.70 -1.53
C LEU A 31 -10.54 -7.42 -0.57
N ALA A 32 -10.61 -6.21 0.00
CA ALA A 32 -11.67 -5.84 0.95
C ALA A 32 -13.01 -5.49 0.29
N SER A 33 -13.00 -5.10 -0.99
CA SER A 33 -14.20 -4.67 -1.73
C SER A 33 -14.84 -5.80 -2.54
N THR A 34 -14.16 -6.93 -2.69
CA THR A 34 -14.65 -8.08 -3.46
C THR A 34 -15.76 -8.81 -2.72
N ALA A 35 -17.00 -8.57 -3.15
CA ALA A 35 -18.21 -9.17 -2.57
C ALA A 35 -18.63 -10.46 -3.30
N GLU A 36 -18.62 -10.43 -4.64
CA GLU A 36 -19.07 -11.55 -5.47
C GLU A 36 -18.01 -11.84 -6.53
N ALA A 37 -17.22 -12.89 -6.31
CA ALA A 37 -16.23 -13.34 -7.28
C ALA A 37 -16.00 -14.86 -7.18
N PRO A 38 -15.63 -15.52 -8.30
CA PRO A 38 -15.22 -16.93 -8.26
C PRO A 38 -14.05 -17.16 -7.30
N PHE A 39 -14.01 -18.33 -6.64
CA PHE A 39 -12.96 -18.64 -5.66
C PHE A 39 -11.52 -18.49 -6.17
N TRP A 40 -11.27 -18.77 -7.46
CA TRP A 40 -9.94 -18.58 -8.05
C TRP A 40 -9.52 -17.11 -8.08
N PHE A 41 -10.48 -16.20 -8.23
CA PHE A 41 -10.22 -14.76 -8.22
C PHE A 41 -9.82 -14.29 -6.83
N LEU A 42 -10.53 -14.75 -5.79
CA LEU A 42 -10.17 -14.49 -4.39
C LEU A 42 -8.75 -15.00 -4.08
N PHE A 43 -8.37 -16.17 -4.58
CA PHE A 43 -7.01 -16.70 -4.41
C PHE A 43 -5.96 -15.77 -5.03
N LEU A 44 -6.22 -15.22 -6.23
CA LEU A 44 -5.33 -14.27 -6.87
C LEU A 44 -5.22 -12.95 -6.10
N GLU A 45 -6.33 -12.44 -5.56
CA GLU A 45 -6.32 -11.22 -4.74
C GLU A 45 -5.52 -11.40 -3.45
N VAL A 46 -5.71 -12.52 -2.76
CA VAL A 46 -4.93 -12.87 -1.56
C VAL A 46 -3.45 -13.01 -1.91
N ALA A 47 -3.11 -13.69 -3.00
CA ALA A 47 -1.73 -13.83 -3.46
C ALA A 47 -1.10 -12.48 -3.84
N ASN A 48 -1.85 -11.63 -4.54
CA ASN A 48 -1.44 -10.27 -4.89
C ASN A 48 -1.21 -9.41 -3.65
N PHE A 49 -2.13 -9.45 -2.68
CA PHE A 49 -1.99 -8.72 -1.42
C PHE A 49 -0.82 -9.25 -0.59
N ALA A 50 -0.61 -10.56 -0.52
CA ALA A 50 0.56 -11.15 0.15
C ALA A 50 1.88 -10.69 -0.49
N ASN A 51 1.94 -10.60 -1.82
CA ASN A 51 3.10 -10.02 -2.50
C ASN A 51 3.29 -8.53 -2.16
N ALA A 52 2.22 -7.74 -2.14
CA ALA A 52 2.28 -6.34 -1.75
C ALA A 52 2.75 -6.17 -0.29
N ALA A 53 2.24 -6.98 0.64
CA ALA A 53 2.61 -7.01 2.05
C ALA A 53 4.09 -7.42 2.25
N ARG A 54 4.64 -8.24 1.36
CA ARG A 54 6.07 -8.57 1.35
C ARG A 54 6.92 -7.40 0.85
N ILE A 55 6.48 -6.71 -0.21
CA ILE A 55 7.24 -5.63 -0.84
C ILE A 55 7.24 -4.36 0.02
N ILE A 56 6.14 -4.04 0.70
CA ILE A 56 6.05 -2.83 1.55
C ILE A 56 7.07 -2.83 2.69
N LYS A 57 7.52 -4.00 3.16
CA LYS A 57 8.62 -4.14 4.13
C LYS A 57 9.96 -3.58 3.66
N ARG A 58 10.10 -3.29 2.36
CA ARG A 58 11.30 -2.65 1.78
C ARG A 58 11.24 -1.12 1.84
N VAL A 59 10.08 -0.56 2.18
CA VAL A 59 9.94 0.87 2.41
C VAL A 59 10.42 1.13 3.85
N PRO A 60 11.45 1.97 4.04
CA PRO A 60 11.91 2.32 5.38
C PRO A 60 10.76 2.99 6.15
N PRO A 61 10.62 2.71 7.45
CA PRO A 61 9.68 3.43 8.28
C PRO A 61 10.02 4.93 8.25
N PRO A 62 9.01 5.81 8.42
CA PRO A 62 9.29 7.23 8.61
C PRO A 62 10.24 7.40 9.79
N GLU A 63 11.23 8.28 9.66
CA GLU A 63 12.15 8.61 10.75
C GLU A 63 11.32 9.17 11.93
N ASP A 64 11.43 8.53 13.10
CA ASP A 64 10.78 9.03 14.31
C ASP A 64 11.40 10.37 14.71
N PRO A 65 10.62 11.43 14.99
CA PRO A 65 11.12 12.71 15.48
C PRO A 65 11.76 12.69 16.89
N GLN A 66 12.22 11.54 17.37
CA GLN A 66 12.65 11.31 18.77
C GLN A 66 14.13 10.90 18.90
N ASP A 67 14.96 11.17 17.88
CA ASP A 67 16.43 11.16 18.01
C ASP A 67 16.96 12.58 17.70
N SER A 68 16.93 13.47 18.70
CA SER A 68 17.61 14.77 18.69
C SER A 68 18.01 15.16 20.11
#